data_AF-A0A7S6MF04-F1
#
_entry.id   AF-A0A7S6MF04-F1
#
_cell.length_a   1.000
_cell.length_b   1.000
_cell.length_c   1.000
_cell.angle_alpha   90.00
_cell.angle_beta   90.00
_cell.angle_gamma   90.00
#
_symmetry.space_group_name_H-M   'P 1'
#
loop_
_entity.id
_entity.type
_entity.pdbx_description
1 polymer ?
#
loop_
_entity_poly.entity_id
_entity_poly.type
_entity_poly.pdbx_seq_one_letter_code
_entity_poly.pdbx_strand_id
1 'polypeptide(L)'
;MTNTTQRLIQLTESLGSLGFALTGIEVRTPDGRTWSIATATDGHGRFPDGHWGPCPGALGGFRLFEIDPDGRRGPDEHHAIDDDTWTASDLIDYLKAVGEPRPGPNDSNPTGPTC
;
A
#
# COMPACT_ATOMS: atom_id res chain seq x y z
N MET A 1 1.81 -6.58 17.24
CA MET A 1 2.58 -5.40 16.78
C MET A 1 4.00 -5.49 17.33
N THR A 2 5.03 -5.22 16.52
CA THR A 2 6.43 -5.30 16.98
C THR A 2 6.87 -4.00 17.67
N ASN A 3 7.86 -4.08 18.57
CA ASN A 3 8.43 -2.88 19.22
C ASN A 3 9.00 -1.89 18.19
N THR A 4 9.63 -2.41 17.11
CA THR A 4 10.14 -1.60 16.01
C THR A 4 9.03 -0.85 15.27
N THR A 5 7.88 -1.49 14.99
CA THR A 5 6.72 -0.84 14.38
C THR A 5 6.23 0.33 15.24
N GLN A 6 6.15 0.14 16.56
CA GLN A 6 5.69 1.19 17.47
C GLN A 6 6.63 2.39 17.50
N ARG A 7 7.95 2.15 17.55
CA ARG A 7 8.95 3.22 17.49
C ARG A 7 8.91 4.00 16.19
N LEU A 8 8.65 3.33 15.06
CA LEU A 8 8.54 3.97 13.76
C LEU A 8 7.33 4.92 13.71
N ILE A 9 6.18 4.50 14.23
CA ILE A 9 4.98 5.37 14.30
C ILE A 9 5.27 6.63 15.14
N GLN A 10 5.89 6.47 16.30
CA GLN A 10 6.26 7.59 17.17
C GLN A 10 7.25 8.55 16.50
N LEU A 11 8.22 8.02 15.75
CA LEU A 11 9.14 8.84 14.96
C LEU A 11 8.39 9.64 13.88
N THR A 12 7.49 8.99 13.14
CA THR A 12 6.67 9.62 12.10
C THR A 12 5.81 10.75 12.65
N GLU A 13 5.16 10.55 13.80
CA GLU A 13 4.41 11.59 14.52
C GLU A 13 5.31 12.76 14.90
N SER A 14 6.50 12.48 15.43
CA SER A 14 7.47 13.50 15.83
C SER A 14 7.95 14.33 14.63
N LEU A 15 8.27 13.70 13.51
CA LEU A 15 8.66 14.38 12.27
C LEU A 15 7.54 15.30 11.77
N GLY A 16 6.29 14.82 11.75
CA GLY A 16 5.14 15.63 11.37
C GLY A 16 4.94 16.83 12.29
N SER A 17 5.09 16.65 13.61
CA SER A 17 4.95 17.75 14.58
C SER A 17 5.99 18.86 14.41
N LEU A 18 7.14 18.54 13.83
CA LEU A 18 8.23 19.48 13.53
C LEU A 18 8.08 20.14 12.15
N GLY A 19 7.03 19.81 11.40
CA GLY A 19 6.75 20.38 10.07
C GLY A 19 7.48 19.69 8.92
N PHE A 20 8.11 18.53 9.15
CA PHE A 20 8.64 17.73 8.04
C PHE A 20 7.48 17.08 7.27
N ALA A 21 7.51 17.21 5.94
CA ALA A 21 6.55 16.55 5.08
C ALA A 21 6.87 15.05 4.97
N LEU A 22 5.88 14.22 5.27
CA LEU A 22 5.94 12.79 5.02
C LEU A 22 5.42 12.52 3.61
N THR A 23 6.29 12.05 2.73
CA THR A 23 5.94 11.82 1.31
C THR A 23 5.54 10.39 1.02
N GLY A 24 5.72 9.48 1.98
CA GLY A 24 5.31 8.09 1.87
C GLY A 24 5.80 7.22 3.01
N ILE A 25 5.34 5.96 3.00
CA ILE A 25 5.71 4.91 3.94
C ILE A 25 5.83 3.57 3.21
N GLU A 26 6.65 2.67 3.76
CA GLU A 26 6.65 1.27 3.34
C GLU A 26 5.98 0.40 4.40
N VAL A 27 5.15 -0.54 3.97
CA VAL A 27 4.43 -1.49 4.82
C VAL A 27 4.63 -2.91 4.33
N ARG A 28 4.66 -3.86 5.26
CA ARG A 28 4.68 -5.30 4.93
C ARG A 28 3.37 -5.93 5.34
N THR A 29 2.71 -6.59 4.40
CA THR A 29 1.48 -7.34 4.63
C THR A 29 1.76 -8.72 5.24
N PRO A 30 0.78 -9.35 5.93
CA PRO A 30 0.96 -10.66 6.56
C PRO A 30 1.41 -11.78 5.61
N ASP A 31 0.99 -11.73 4.34
CA ASP A 31 1.45 -12.63 3.28
C ASP A 31 2.93 -12.47 2.89
N GLY A 32 3.63 -11.49 3.46
CA GLY A 32 5.06 -11.24 3.30
C GLY A 32 5.42 -10.22 2.21
N ARG A 33 4.46 -9.72 1.42
CA ARG A 33 4.73 -8.68 0.41
C ARG A 33 5.03 -7.33 1.04
N THR A 34 5.86 -6.55 0.37
CA THR A 34 6.19 -5.18 0.76
C THR A 34 5.54 -4.20 -0.21
N TRP A 35 4.96 -3.13 0.34
CA TRP A 35 4.25 -2.11 -0.39
C TRP A 35 4.78 -0.73 -0.04
N SER A 36 4.93 0.14 -1.03
CA SER A 36 5.16 1.57 -0.84
C SER A 36 3.84 2.33 -1.02
N ILE A 37 3.55 3.23 -0.08
CA ILE A 37 2.42 4.15 -0.13
C ILE A 37 3.01 5.55 -0.23
N ALA A 38 2.82 6.22 -1.36
CA ALA A 38 3.30 7.59 -1.57
C ALA A 38 2.12 8.58 -1.52
N THR A 39 2.37 9.80 -1.08
CA THR A 39 1.36 10.86 -1.17
C THR A 39 1.25 11.37 -2.62
N ALA A 40 0.03 11.54 -3.10
CA ALA A 40 -0.26 12.34 -4.28
C ALA A 40 -0.63 13.75 -3.81
N THR A 41 0.11 14.75 -4.27
CA THR A 41 -0.12 16.14 -3.89
C THR A 41 -1.41 16.66 -4.55
N ASP A 42 -2.13 17.52 -3.84
CA ASP A 42 -3.28 18.25 -4.38
C ASP A 42 -2.93 18.93 -5.71
N GLY A 43 -3.89 18.91 -6.64
CA GLY A 43 -3.68 19.43 -7.99
C GLY A 43 -2.76 18.58 -8.87
N HIS A 44 -2.36 17.37 -8.44
CA HIS A 44 -1.80 16.33 -9.29
C HIS A 44 -2.72 15.11 -9.32
N GLY A 45 -2.99 14.62 -10.52
CA GLY A 45 -3.87 13.48 -10.75
C GLY A 45 -3.33 12.60 -11.88
N ARG A 46 -4.08 11.54 -12.15
CA ARG A 46 -3.73 10.56 -13.17
C ARG A 46 -4.65 10.73 -14.37
N PHE A 47 -4.08 10.82 -15.54
CA PHE A 47 -4.85 10.96 -16.76
C PHE A 47 -5.33 9.59 -17.28
N PRO A 48 -6.39 9.54 -18.12
CA PRO A 48 -6.94 8.28 -18.65
C PRO A 48 -5.96 7.42 -19.45
N ASP A 49 -4.92 8.01 -20.03
CA ASP A 49 -3.83 7.33 -20.73
C ASP A 49 -2.72 6.84 -19.77
N GLY A 50 -2.91 7.04 -18.47
CA GLY A 50 -2.11 6.48 -17.39
C GLY A 50 -0.98 7.37 -16.90
N HIS A 51 -0.70 8.52 -17.52
CA HIS A 51 0.36 9.41 -17.07
C HIS A 51 -0.08 10.26 -15.86
N TRP A 52 0.89 10.69 -15.05
CA TRP A 52 0.67 11.58 -13.92
C TRP A 52 1.05 13.01 -14.28
N GLY A 53 0.28 13.99 -13.81
CA GLY A 53 0.61 15.39 -14.02
C GLY A 53 -0.34 16.34 -13.31
N PRO A 54 -0.16 17.66 -13.52
CA PRO A 54 -1.03 18.68 -12.96
C PRO A 54 -2.48 18.47 -13.41
N CYS A 55 -3.39 18.26 -12.47
CA CYS A 55 -4.81 18.05 -12.69
C CYS A 55 -5.62 19.00 -11.78
N PRO A 56 -6.14 20.13 -12.30
CA PRO A 56 -6.92 21.07 -11.52
C PRO A 56 -8.15 20.40 -10.90
N GLY A 57 -8.32 20.55 -9.58
CA GLY A 57 -9.45 19.96 -8.84
C GLY A 57 -9.17 18.57 -8.26
N ALA A 58 -8.03 17.95 -8.57
CA ALA A 58 -7.60 16.74 -7.88
C ALA A 58 -7.33 17.04 -6.39
N LEU A 59 -7.97 16.29 -5.49
CA LEU A 59 -7.92 16.51 -4.05
C LEU A 59 -6.69 15.89 -3.36
N GLY A 60 -5.75 15.34 -4.15
CA GLY A 60 -4.66 14.54 -3.63
C GLY A 60 -5.14 13.21 -3.06
N GLY A 61 -4.23 12.47 -2.43
CA GLY A 61 -4.52 11.16 -1.85
C GLY A 61 -3.27 10.31 -1.77
N PHE A 62 -3.40 9.02 -2.07
CA PHE A 62 -2.28 8.09 -2.04
C PHE A 62 -2.08 7.36 -3.36
N ARG A 63 -0.82 6.99 -3.61
CA ARG A 63 -0.39 6.06 -4.66
C ARG A 63 0.15 4.82 -3.99
N LEU A 64 -0.16 3.65 -4.56
CA LEU A 64 0.24 2.36 -3.99
C LEU A 64 1.13 1.62 -4.97
N PHE A 65 2.23 1.06 -4.47
CA PHE A 65 3.17 0.29 -5.27
C PHE A 65 3.52 -1.02 -4.57
N GLU A 66 3.51 -2.13 -5.30
CA GLU A 66 4.10 -3.39 -4.84
C GLU A 66 5.62 -3.32 -5.08
N ILE A 67 6.40 -3.58 -4.03
CA ILE A 67 7.87 -3.61 -4.12
C ILE A 67 8.31 -5.04 -4.34
N ASP A 68 9.00 -5.28 -5.45
CA ASP A 68 9.63 -6.57 -5.73
C ASP A 68 10.68 -6.88 -4.64
N PRO A 69 10.52 -7.98 -3.88
CA PRO A 69 11.45 -8.33 -2.81
C PRO A 69 12.88 -8.62 -3.30
N ASP A 70 13.06 -8.97 -4.59
CA ASP A 70 14.40 -9.18 -5.16
C ASP A 70 14.98 -7.95 -5.88
N GLY A 71 14.20 -6.87 -5.98
CA GLY A 71 14.57 -5.59 -6.58
C GLY A 71 14.93 -5.66 -8.07
N ARG A 72 14.65 -6.77 -8.76
CA ARG A 72 14.95 -6.93 -10.19
C ARG A 72 13.95 -6.20 -11.07
N ARG A 73 12.75 -5.95 -10.55
CA ARG A 73 11.75 -5.07 -11.16
C ARG A 73 11.66 -3.76 -10.38
N GLY A 74 11.27 -2.71 -11.11
CA GLY A 74 10.83 -1.48 -10.46
C GLY A 74 9.56 -1.72 -9.66
N PRO A 75 9.19 -0.79 -8.77
CA PRO A 75 7.92 -0.86 -8.06
C PRO A 75 6.73 -0.89 -9.05
N ASP A 76 5.83 -1.86 -8.88
CA ASP A 76 4.65 -2.01 -9.71
C ASP A 76 3.51 -1.17 -9.13
N GLU A 77 3.00 -0.17 -9.86
CA GLU A 77 1.93 0.72 -9.37
C GLU A 77 0.55 0.04 -9.44
N HIS A 78 -0.16 0.05 -8.32
CA HIS A 78 -1.53 -0.45 -8.20
C HIS A 78 -2.52 0.72 -8.21
N HIS A 79 -3.53 0.61 -9.08
CA HIS A 79 -4.47 1.69 -9.36
C HIS A 79 -5.64 1.67 -8.38
N ALA A 80 -6.06 2.86 -7.95
CA ALA A 80 -7.34 3.02 -7.25
C ALA A 80 -8.48 2.62 -8.19
N ILE A 81 -9.56 2.11 -7.60
CA ILE A 81 -10.67 1.50 -8.35
C ILE A 81 -11.55 2.57 -8.99
N ASP A 82 -11.91 3.59 -8.21
CA ASP A 82 -12.95 4.56 -8.57
C ASP A 82 -12.43 6.00 -8.79
N ASP A 83 -11.12 6.23 -8.64
CA ASP A 83 -10.52 7.56 -8.68
C ASP A 83 -9.04 7.52 -9.14
N ASP A 84 -8.44 8.69 -9.36
CA ASP A 84 -7.05 8.88 -9.73
C ASP A 84 -6.09 8.51 -8.59
N THR A 85 -6.55 8.62 -7.34
CA THR A 85 -5.77 8.35 -6.13
C THR A 85 -6.54 7.47 -5.17
N TRP A 86 -5.83 6.76 -4.31
CA TRP A 86 -6.45 6.00 -3.24
C TRP A 86 -6.86 6.93 -2.11
N THR A 87 -8.08 6.76 -1.60
CA THR A 87 -8.42 7.27 -0.26
C THR A 87 -7.74 6.43 0.81
N ALA A 88 -7.57 6.96 2.02
CA ALA A 88 -6.98 6.20 3.14
C ALA A 88 -7.79 4.92 3.45
N SER A 89 -9.12 5.02 3.43
CA SER A 89 -10.02 3.90 3.74
C SER A 89 -9.92 2.80 2.70
N ASP A 90 -10.03 3.14 1.41
CA ASP A 90 -9.99 2.16 0.32
C ASP A 90 -8.61 1.49 0.23
N LEU A 91 -7.53 2.24 0.48
CA LEU A 91 -6.18 1.70 0.53
C LEU A 91 -6.04 0.67 1.65
N ILE A 92 -6.55 0.98 2.85
CA ILE A 92 -6.49 0.06 3.99
C ILE A 92 -7.27 -1.21 3.70
N ASP A 93 -8.47 -1.09 3.13
CA ASP A 93 -9.30 -2.26 2.81
C ASP A 93 -8.71 -3.10 1.68
N TYR A 94 -8.10 -2.46 0.68
CA TYR A 94 -7.32 -3.15 -0.34
C TYR A 94 -6.14 -3.92 0.27
N LEU A 95 -5.32 -3.27 1.11
CA LEU A 95 -4.16 -3.91 1.76
C LEU A 95 -4.56 -5.08 2.65
N LYS A 96 -5.71 -5.02 3.34
CA LYS A 96 -6.27 -6.16 4.05
C LYS A 96 -6.60 -7.29 3.07
N ALA A 97 -7.36 -7.00 2.02
CA ALA A 97 -7.82 -8.00 1.07
C ALA A 97 -6.66 -8.71 0.36
N VAL A 98 -5.63 -7.98 -0.05
CA VAL A 98 -4.46 -8.58 -0.71
C VAL A 98 -3.48 -9.19 0.29
N GLY A 99 -3.41 -8.67 1.51
CA GLY A 99 -2.44 -9.08 2.52
C GLY A 99 -2.80 -10.36 3.29
N GLU A 100 -4.00 -10.90 3.08
CA GLU A 100 -4.39 -12.20 3.63
C GLU A 100 -3.44 -13.30 3.14
N PRO A 101 -2.95 -14.19 4.02
CA PRO A 101 -2.16 -15.33 3.61
C PRO A 101 -2.94 -16.16 2.58
N ARG A 102 -2.35 -16.37 1.39
CA ARG A 102 -2.96 -17.29 0.42
C ARG A 102 -2.97 -18.69 1.03
N PRO A 103 -4.09 -19.43 0.95
CA PRO A 103 -4.12 -20.84 1.32
C PRO A 103 -2.97 -21.56 0.61
N GLY A 104 -2.18 -22.33 1.36
CA GLY A 104 -1.15 -23.15 0.75
C GLY A 104 -1.81 -24.18 -0.18
N PRO A 105 -1.09 -24.72 -1.18
CA PRO A 105 -1.62 -25.75 -2.08
C PRO A 105 -2.11 -27.05 -1.40
N ASN A 106 -2.03 -27.17 -0.06
CA ASN A 106 -2.43 -28.34 0.70
C ASN A 106 -3.79 -28.22 1.42
N ASP A 107 -4.47 -27.08 1.39
CA ASP A 107 -5.76 -26.91 2.09
C ASP A 107 -6.97 -27.45 1.30
N SER A 108 -6.73 -28.06 0.13
CA SER A 108 -7.74 -28.69 -0.72
C SER A 108 -7.59 -30.21 -0.77
N ASN A 109 -7.63 -30.89 0.38
CA ASN A 109 -7.87 -32.33 0.38
C ASN A 109 -9.07 -32.67 1.28
N PRO A 110 -10.23 -33.07 0.73
CA PRO A 110 -11.37 -33.48 1.53
C PRO A 110 -11.07 -34.87 2.13
N THR A 111 -11.12 -34.92 3.47
CA THR A 111 -11.48 -36.06 4.32
C THR A 111 -11.18 -37.47 3.75
N GLY A 112 -10.04 -38.05 4.14
CA GLY A 112 -9.84 -39.50 4.19
C GLY A 112 -9.85 -39.99 5.65
N PRO A 113 -10.43 -41.16 5.99
CA PRO A 113 -10.66 -41.54 7.38
C PRO A 113 -9.43 -42.16 8.06
N THR A 114 -9.33 -41.84 9.35
CA THR A 114 -8.81 -42.60 10.52
C THR A 114 -7.41 -43.22 10.50
N CYS A 115 -6.60 -42.85 11.50
CA CYS A 115 -6.41 -43.64 12.73
C CYS A 115 -6.24 -42.68 13.91
#